data_AF-A0A2Z7CEP3-F1
#
_entry.id   AF-A0A2Z7CEP3-F1
#
_cell.length_a   1.000
_cell.length_b   1.000
_cell.length_c   1.000
_cell.angle_alpha   90.00
_cell.angle_beta   90.00
_cell.angle_gamma   90.00
#
_symmetry.space_group_name_H-M   'P 1'
#
loop_
_entity.id
_entity.type
_entity.pdbx_description
1 polymer ?
#
loop_
_entity_poly.entity_id
_entity_poly.type
_entity_poly.pdbx_seq_one_letter_code
_entity_poly.pdbx_strand_id
1 'polypeptide(L)'
;MFASHNKIPLFSKEDYDDWKIRMQAHLAALDDEMWVVITEGPLKIMKPNLAFAISNGEPQFLEKSRHEYTSEDKKKANLDNVARDILYKTLDKDKNMFSKIKTCATAKDMTQLDKEIVQ
;
A
#
# COMPACT_ATOMS: atom_id res chain seq x y z
N MET A 1 -7.61 9.27 -22.14
CA MET A 1 -8.71 8.35 -21.78
C MET A 1 -8.13 7.36 -20.77
N PHE A 2 -8.47 7.45 -19.49
CA PHE A 2 -8.07 6.46 -18.49
C PHE A 2 -9.15 5.38 -18.43
N ALA A 3 -8.73 4.13 -18.49
CA ALA A 3 -9.59 2.97 -18.69
C ALA A 3 -10.79 2.97 -17.71
N SER A 4 -11.98 2.91 -18.30
CA SER A 4 -13.25 2.84 -17.62
C SER A 4 -13.42 1.49 -16.92
N HIS A 5 -13.67 1.51 -15.60
CA HIS A 5 -14.19 0.40 -14.79
C HIS A 5 -13.30 -0.84 -14.62
N ASN A 6 -12.09 -0.70 -14.06
CA ASN A 6 -11.40 -1.85 -13.47
C ASN A 6 -12.15 -2.29 -12.20
N LYS A 7 -13.03 -3.29 -12.33
CA LYS A 7 -13.65 -3.95 -11.19
C LYS A 7 -12.55 -4.50 -10.27
N ILE A 8 -12.64 -4.18 -8.98
CA ILE A 8 -11.75 -4.72 -7.95
C ILE A 8 -11.85 -6.26 -8.01
N PRO A 9 -10.72 -7.00 -8.10
CA PRO A 9 -10.74 -8.45 -8.04
C PRO A 9 -11.36 -8.91 -6.72
N LEU A 10 -12.43 -9.73 -6.78
CA LEU A 10 -13.11 -10.23 -5.59
C LEU A 10 -12.34 -11.39 -4.97
N PHE A 11 -12.29 -11.44 -3.65
CA PHE A 11 -11.59 -12.47 -2.90
C PHE A 11 -12.20 -13.84 -3.17
N SER A 12 -11.34 -14.83 -3.45
CA SER A 12 -11.66 -16.24 -3.53
C SER A 12 -10.69 -17.00 -2.66
N LYS A 13 -11.19 -17.79 -1.70
CA LYS A 13 -10.34 -18.69 -0.90
C LYS A 13 -9.86 -19.88 -1.74
N GLU A 14 -10.71 -20.38 -2.63
CA GLU A 14 -10.42 -21.52 -3.52
C GLU A 14 -9.35 -21.16 -4.56
N ASP A 15 -9.39 -19.93 -5.07
CA ASP A 15 -8.46 -19.41 -6.08
C ASP A 15 -7.54 -18.33 -5.48
N TYR A 16 -7.04 -18.54 -4.27
CA TYR A 16 -6.32 -17.52 -3.52
C TYR A 16 -5.09 -16.96 -4.25
N ASP A 17 -4.26 -17.84 -4.82
CA ASP A 17 -3.04 -17.42 -5.53
C ASP A 17 -3.37 -16.58 -6.77
N ASP A 18 -4.40 -16.98 -7.52
CA ASP A 18 -4.93 -16.26 -8.67
C ASP A 18 -5.49 -14.88 -8.27
N TRP A 19 -6.29 -14.84 -7.21
CA TRP A 19 -6.83 -13.58 -6.67
C TRP A 19 -5.69 -12.65 -6.23
N LYS A 20 -4.70 -13.18 -5.52
CA LYS A 20 -3.57 -12.41 -5.00
C LYS A 20 -2.74 -11.80 -6.13
N ILE A 21 -2.42 -12.56 -7.18
CA ILE A 21 -1.71 -12.04 -8.36
C ILE A 21 -2.52 -10.92 -9.01
N ARG A 22 -3.84 -11.12 -9.20
CA ARG A 22 -4.73 -10.11 -9.79
C ARG A 22 -4.84 -8.85 -8.93
N MET A 23 -4.91 -9.00 -7.61
CA MET A 23 -4.98 -7.88 -6.67
C MET A 23 -3.69 -7.06 -6.67
N GLN A 24 -2.53 -7.73 -6.63
CA GLN A 24 -1.23 -7.07 -6.71
C GLN A 24 -1.07 -6.31 -8.03
N ALA A 25 -1.43 -6.93 -9.16
CA ALA A 25 -1.41 -6.27 -10.46
C ALA A 25 -2.39 -5.09 -10.54
N HIS A 26 -3.59 -5.22 -9.95
CA HIS A 26 -4.57 -4.15 -9.89
C HIS A 26 -4.04 -2.94 -9.10
N LEU A 27 -3.45 -3.17 -7.94
CA LEU A 27 -2.86 -2.14 -7.09
C LEU A 27 -1.67 -1.46 -7.79
N ALA A 28 -0.76 -2.23 -8.39
CA ALA A 28 0.38 -1.68 -9.14
C ALA A 28 -0.04 -0.86 -10.38
N ALA A 29 -1.20 -1.16 -10.97
CA ALA A 29 -1.74 -0.38 -12.09
C ALA A 29 -2.36 0.97 -11.67
N LEU A 30 -2.60 1.19 -10.38
CA LEU A 30 -3.15 2.46 -9.86
C LEU A 30 -2.05 3.50 -9.63
N ASP A 31 -0.90 3.07 -9.14
CA ASP A 31 0.26 3.91 -8.85
C ASP A 31 1.53 3.05 -8.82
N ASP A 32 2.63 3.54 -9.40
CA ASP A 32 3.90 2.83 -9.47
C ASP A 32 4.47 2.54 -8.06
N GLU A 33 4.20 3.41 -7.08
CA GLU A 33 4.68 3.23 -5.69
C GLU A 33 3.80 2.26 -4.89
N MET A 34 2.67 1.80 -5.44
CA MET A 34 1.76 0.89 -4.74
C MET A 34 2.41 -0.47 -4.44
N TRP A 35 3.34 -0.91 -5.29
CA TRP A 35 4.11 -2.13 -5.05
C TRP A 35 4.91 -2.04 -3.74
N VAL A 36 5.63 -0.93 -3.55
CA VAL A 36 6.42 -0.68 -2.33
C VAL A 36 5.49 -0.63 -1.11
N VAL A 37 4.31 -0.02 -1.24
CA VAL A 37 3.33 0.04 -0.14
C VAL A 37 2.90 -1.34 0.34
N ILE A 38 2.62 -2.26 -0.57
CA ILE A 38 2.13 -3.60 -0.20
C ILE A 38 3.24 -4.58 0.19
N THR A 39 4.48 -4.38 -0.27
CA THR A 39 5.60 -5.27 0.08
C THR A 39 6.43 -4.77 1.27
N GLU A 40 6.61 -3.46 1.39
CA GLU A 40 7.52 -2.84 2.35
C GLU A 40 6.77 -2.08 3.45
N GLY A 41 5.60 -1.52 3.14
CA GLY A 41 4.73 -0.79 4.06
C GLY A 41 4.55 0.68 3.64
N PRO A 42 3.90 1.52 4.46
CA PRO A 42 3.65 2.92 4.14
C PRO A 42 4.91 3.68 3.73
N LEU A 43 4.82 4.49 2.67
CA LEU A 43 5.94 5.27 2.17
C LEU A 43 6.39 6.31 3.19
N LYS A 44 7.70 6.39 3.42
CA LYS A 44 8.34 7.47 4.16
C LYS A 44 8.67 8.59 3.19
N ILE A 45 8.10 9.77 3.42
CA ILE A 45 8.37 10.93 2.58
C ILE A 45 9.65 11.60 3.06
N MET A 46 10.67 11.66 2.21
CA MET A 46 12.00 12.13 2.59
C MET A 46 12.33 13.51 1.96
N LYS A 47 13.25 14.25 2.59
CA LYS A 47 13.86 15.47 2.05
C LYS A 47 15.39 15.44 2.24
N PRO A 48 16.16 16.13 1.38
CA PRO A 48 17.60 16.27 1.58
C PRO A 48 17.93 16.95 2.91
N ASN A 49 18.92 16.41 3.61
CA ASN A 49 19.52 17.01 4.79
C ASN A 49 20.65 17.96 4.38
N LEU A 50 20.29 19.18 4.01
CA LEU A 50 21.24 20.18 3.52
C LEU A 50 22.31 20.56 4.57
N ALA A 51 22.02 20.40 5.86
CA ALA A 51 22.99 20.68 6.92
C ALA A 51 24.14 19.65 6.96
N PHE A 52 23.87 18.39 6.58
CA PHE A 52 24.86 17.31 6.59
C PHE A 52 25.58 17.15 5.24
N ALA A 53 24.91 17.47 4.13
CA ALA A 53 25.50 17.40 2.79
C ALA A 53 26.77 18.27 2.63
N ILE A 54 26.92 19.30 3.48
CA ILE A 54 28.07 20.22 3.47
C ILE A 54 29.31 19.59 4.15
N SER A 55 29.17 18.60 5.03
CA SER A 55 30.30 18.07 5.80
C SER A 55 30.95 16.80 5.22
N ASN A 56 30.17 15.88 4.62
CA ASN A 56 30.65 14.51 4.30
C ASN A 56 30.42 14.05 2.84
N GLY A 57 30.00 14.93 1.93
CA GLY A 57 29.93 14.66 0.48
C GLY A 57 28.78 13.78 -0.01
N GLU A 58 28.17 12.95 0.84
CA GLU A 58 26.95 12.19 0.49
C GLU A 58 25.67 12.91 0.94
N PRO A 59 24.63 12.99 0.08
CA PRO A 59 23.31 13.48 0.49
C PRO A 59 22.69 12.55 1.53
N GLN A 60 22.58 13.03 2.76
CA GLN A 60 21.68 12.40 3.73
C GLN A 60 20.24 12.81 3.46
N PHE A 61 19.30 11.93 3.80
CA PHE A 61 17.87 12.20 3.72
C PHE A 61 17.25 12.11 5.11
N LEU A 62 16.37 13.05 5.43
CA LEU A 62 15.55 12.99 6.64
C LEU A 62 14.07 12.90 6.27
N GLU A 63 13.29 12.26 7.14
CA GLU A 63 11.84 12.18 6.97
C GLU A 63 11.24 13.60 7.08
N LYS A 64 10.35 13.94 6.15
CA LYS A 64 9.58 15.18 6.20
C LYS A 64 8.58 15.08 7.34
N SER A 65 8.41 16.17 8.06
CA SER A 65 7.27 16.29 8.97
C SER A 65 5.98 16.57 8.17
N ARG A 66 4.81 16.18 8.71
CA ARG A 66 3.52 16.30 8.00
C ARG A 66 3.16 17.72 7.55
N HIS A 67 3.65 18.76 8.23
CA HIS A 67 3.40 20.15 7.86
C HIS A 67 4.22 20.61 6.65
N GLU A 68 5.28 19.89 6.30
CA GLU A 68 6.13 20.16 5.13
C GLU A 68 5.64 19.44 3.86
N TYR A 69 4.59 18.63 3.97
CA TYR A 69 4.10 17.84 2.85
C TYR A 69 3.47 18.74 1.79
N THR A 70 3.99 18.62 0.58
CA THR A 70 3.34 19.11 -0.63
C THR A 70 2.06 18.32 -0.93
N SER A 71 1.27 18.78 -1.90
CA SER A 71 0.10 18.03 -2.36
C SER A 71 0.46 16.66 -2.92
N GLU A 72 1.64 16.52 -3.53
CA GLU A 72 2.14 15.23 -4.03
C GLU A 72 2.56 14.31 -2.89
N ASP A 73 3.31 14.82 -1.91
CA ASP A 73 3.69 14.06 -0.72
C ASP A 73 2.47 13.50 0.03
N LYS A 74 1.39 14.29 0.12
CA LYS A 74 0.12 13.84 0.73
C LYS A 74 -0.54 12.70 -0.04
N LYS A 75 -0.48 12.72 -1.38
CA LYS A 75 -1.01 11.63 -2.21
C LYS A 75 -0.22 10.35 -1.96
N LYS A 76 1.12 10.44 -2.01
CA LYS A 76 2.03 9.31 -1.73
C LYS A 76 1.83 8.72 -0.34
N ALA A 77 1.78 9.58 0.69
CA ALA A 77 1.55 9.15 2.06
C ALA A 77 0.14 8.56 2.31
N ASN A 78 -0.80 8.77 1.39
CA ASN A 78 -2.16 8.20 1.48
C ASN A 78 -2.30 6.86 0.76
N LEU A 79 -1.28 6.40 0.00
CA LEU A 79 -1.37 5.17 -0.78
C LEU A 79 -1.64 3.93 0.08
N ASP A 80 -1.12 3.87 1.32
CA ASP A 80 -1.47 2.79 2.25
C ASP A 80 -2.98 2.76 2.56
N ASN A 81 -3.60 3.92 2.82
CA ASN A 81 -5.05 3.99 3.04
C ASN A 81 -5.84 3.56 1.80
N VAL A 82 -5.38 3.92 0.61
CA VAL A 82 -6.00 3.52 -0.66
C VAL A 82 -5.92 2.00 -0.84
N ALA A 83 -4.74 1.42 -0.63
CA ALA A 83 -4.55 -0.03 -0.71
C ALA A 83 -5.44 -0.76 0.30
N ARG A 84 -5.48 -0.29 1.56
CA ARG A 84 -6.33 -0.86 2.60
C ARG A 84 -7.82 -0.78 2.25
N ASP A 85 -8.31 0.34 1.77
CA ASP A 85 -9.70 0.51 1.33
C ASP A 85 -10.09 -0.49 0.22
N ILE A 86 -9.21 -0.69 -0.78
CA ILE A 86 -9.41 -1.67 -1.85
C ILE A 86 -9.43 -3.10 -1.28
N LEU A 87 -8.49 -3.43 -0.39
CA LEU A 87 -8.41 -4.73 0.27
C LEU A 87 -9.62 -5.01 1.18
N TYR A 88 -10.22 -3.99 1.81
CA TYR A 88 -11.48 -4.18 2.54
C TYR A 88 -12.65 -4.44 1.60
N LYS A 89 -12.73 -3.73 0.47
CA LYS A 89 -13.83 -3.89 -0.52
C LYS A 89 -13.87 -5.26 -1.18
N THR A 90 -12.72 -5.89 -1.41
CA THR A 90 -12.66 -7.26 -1.95
C THR A 90 -13.15 -8.32 -0.95
N LEU A 91 -13.17 -8.01 0.35
CA LEU A 91 -13.61 -8.90 1.43
C LEU A 91 -15.04 -8.63 1.90
N ASP A 92 -15.78 -7.75 1.24
CA ASP A 92 -17.12 -7.32 1.65
C ASP A 92 -18.09 -8.49 1.91
N LYS A 93 -17.92 -9.60 1.18
CA LYS A 93 -18.73 -10.82 1.35
C LYS A 93 -18.18 -11.84 2.35
N ASP A 94 -16.90 -11.75 2.74
CA ASP A 94 -16.25 -12.68 3.67
C ASP A 94 -16.01 -12.03 5.03
N LYS A 95 -17.05 -12.06 5.88
CA LYS A 95 -17.01 -11.47 7.22
C LYS A 95 -15.98 -12.11 8.15
N ASN A 96 -15.65 -13.39 7.94
CA ASN A 96 -14.65 -14.09 8.75
C ASN A 96 -13.27 -13.53 8.44
N MET A 97 -12.93 -13.43 7.16
CA MET A 97 -11.66 -12.84 6.73
C MET A 97 -11.55 -11.37 7.13
N PHE A 98 -12.61 -10.59 6.90
CA PHE A 98 -12.67 -9.20 7.32
C PHE A 98 -12.38 -9.03 8.82
N SER A 99 -12.95 -9.89 9.68
CA SER A 99 -12.72 -9.80 11.13
C SER A 99 -11.28 -10.11 11.55
N LYS A 100 -10.52 -10.84 10.74
CA LYS A 100 -9.11 -11.15 11.02
C LYS A 100 -8.19 -10.02 10.59
N ILE A 101 -8.45 -9.42 9.43
CA ILE A 101 -7.56 -8.38 8.90
C ILE A 101 -7.92 -6.96 9.34
N LYS A 102 -9.09 -6.73 9.94
CA LYS A 102 -9.49 -5.40 10.45
C LYS A 102 -8.53 -4.85 11.53
N THR A 103 -7.73 -5.70 12.16
CA THR A 103 -6.74 -5.32 13.17
C THR A 103 -5.38 -4.96 12.57
N CYS A 104 -5.17 -5.22 11.27
CA CYS A 104 -3.94 -4.87 10.57
C CYS A 104 -3.79 -3.34 10.48
N ALA A 105 -2.57 -2.85 10.74
CA ALA A 105 -2.27 -1.43 10.71
C ALA A 105 -1.95 -0.92 9.30
N THR A 106 -1.39 -1.80 8.44
CA THR A 106 -0.93 -1.45 7.09
C THR A 106 -1.46 -2.42 6.03
N ALA A 107 -1.45 -2.00 4.77
CA ALA A 107 -1.79 -2.88 3.65
C ALA A 107 -0.87 -4.10 3.57
N LYS A 108 0.43 -3.92 3.87
CA LYS A 108 1.39 -5.01 3.97
C LYS A 108 0.96 -6.07 4.99
N ASP A 109 0.57 -5.66 6.20
CA ASP A 109 0.13 -6.59 7.24
C ASP A 109 -1.07 -7.41 6.79
N MET A 110 -2.03 -6.78 6.08
CA MET A 110 -3.20 -7.46 5.52
C MET A 110 -2.78 -8.54 4.52
N THR A 111 -1.93 -8.21 3.54
CA THR A 111 -1.47 -9.17 2.52
C THR A 111 -0.58 -10.28 3.08
N GLN A 112 0.04 -10.09 4.23
CA GLN A 112 0.84 -11.10 4.90
C GLN A 112 -0.05 -12.02 5.76
N LEU A 113 -0.98 -11.47 6.53
CA LEU A 113 -1.91 -12.24 7.35
C LEU A 113 -2.83 -13.11 6.48
N ASP A 114 -3.22 -12.63 5.30
CA ASP A 114 -3.99 -13.40 4.32
C ASP A 114 -3.29 -14.71 3.92
N LYS A 115 -1.94 -14.73 3.85
CA LYS A 115 -1.19 -15.96 3.52
C LYS A 115 -1.28 -17.00 4.63
N GLU A 116 -1.28 -16.56 5.89
CA GLU A 116 -1.30 -17.45 7.07
C GLU A 116 -2.69 -18.05 7.31
N ILE A 117 -3.76 -17.40 6.85
CA ILE A 117 -5.15 -17.84 7.07
C ILE A 117 -5.63 -18.87 6.03
N VAL A 118 -5.02 -18.88 4.85
CA VAL A 118 -5.42 -19.76 3.73
C VAL A 118 -4.71 -21.11 3.79
N GLN A 119 -3.58 -21.21 4.51
CA GLN A 119 -2.90 -22.47 4.84
C GLN A 119 -3.59 -23.19 6.01
#